data_AF-A0A947ZSA0-F1
#
_entry.id   AF-A0A947ZSA0-F1
#
_cell.length_a   1.000
_cell.length_b   1.000
_cell.length_c   1.000
_cell.angle_alpha   90.00
_cell.angle_beta   90.00
_cell.angle_gamma   90.00
#
_symmetry.space_group_name_H-M   'P 1'
#
loop_
_entity.id
_entity.type
_entity.pdbx_description
1 polymer ?
#
loop_
_entity_poly.entity_id
_entity_poly.type
_entity_poly.pdbx_seq_one_letter_code
_entity_poly.pdbx_strand_id
1 'polypeptide(L)'
;MNDLIIFIGTIVGTLIIGSTLGYYARQTIARKQKGTIEAKLNKLVNEAKDEAKETLIQAKERANKVLEEIKQQERARQTQLTRMEERLLKKEQVLEQKDSKLEKDYSDFKTKVQKVKKIKEELIALQKEQIKKLEKVAKLTQEQAKEELLSAAEKEHQQVLLERIRRLEQDGQEELNKKAQKIIALAMQRYSASHASEITSTSVSLPSDDLKGRIIGKEGRNIKTLEKLTGVEVLVDDTPGAIIVSGFDPIRRQVAKMALEKLMLDGRIQPARIEEAVEKANQEITEKINEAGEAATYDVGVAGLNSQLIKLLGRLRFRTSYGQNVLLHSVEVAHLAGAIASELGGDADIAKKAGLLHDIGKAVDHEIQGSHVEIGKRILKKFDIDDKVIEAMQSHHEEYPFETLESIIVQVADALSGARPGARKDTLEAYLKRLKELENIANSFNGVEKAYAIQAGREIRIFVHPDKIDDMAAYKLAKDIADQIHQELRYPGEIKVSVIRETRAVEYAR
;
A
#
# COMPACT_ATOMS: atom_id res chain seq x y z
N MET A 1 -59.39 -21.03 135.17
CA MET A 1 -58.49 -22.13 134.77
C MET A 1 -58.67 -23.42 135.60
N ASN A 2 -59.62 -23.53 136.55
CA ASN A 2 -59.67 -24.70 137.46
C ASN A 2 -60.73 -25.80 137.17
N ASP A 3 -61.85 -25.55 136.47
CA ASP A 3 -62.90 -26.60 136.39
C ASP A 3 -62.87 -27.51 135.15
N LEU A 4 -62.26 -27.10 134.04
CA LEU A 4 -62.20 -27.90 132.80
C LEU A 4 -61.11 -28.99 132.82
N ILE A 5 -60.16 -28.90 133.76
CA ILE A 5 -59.01 -29.80 133.89
C ILE A 5 -59.39 -31.15 134.55
N ILE A 6 -60.49 -31.22 135.32
CA ILE A 6 -60.86 -32.42 136.10
C ILE A 6 -61.71 -33.41 135.29
N PHE A 7 -62.61 -32.96 134.39
CA PHE A 7 -63.57 -33.84 133.70
C PHE A 7 -62.94 -34.69 132.57
N ILE A 8 -61.99 -34.12 131.83
CA ILE A 8 -61.36 -34.82 130.71
C ILE A 8 -60.30 -35.82 131.22
N GLY A 9 -59.76 -35.64 132.42
CA GLY A 9 -58.89 -36.61 133.09
C GLY A 9 -59.54 -37.97 133.38
N THR A 10 -60.86 -38.05 133.55
CA THR A 10 -61.58 -39.31 133.81
C THR A 10 -61.87 -40.16 132.57
N ILE A 11 -62.05 -39.55 131.39
CA ILE A 11 -62.26 -40.28 130.12
C ILE A 11 -60.92 -40.81 129.56
N VAL A 12 -59.83 -40.11 129.88
CA VAL A 12 -58.47 -40.64 129.77
C VAL A 12 -58.29 -41.91 130.63
N GLY A 13 -59.07 -42.17 131.68
CA GLY A 13 -58.89 -43.34 132.55
C GLY A 13 -59.36 -44.69 131.97
N THR A 14 -60.55 -44.78 131.38
CA THR A 14 -61.20 -46.08 131.08
C THR A 14 -60.93 -46.62 129.68
N LEU A 15 -60.82 -45.75 128.67
CA LEU A 15 -60.48 -46.13 127.29
C LEU A 15 -59.05 -46.66 127.18
N ILE A 16 -58.18 -46.23 128.08
CA ILE A 16 -56.79 -46.68 128.16
C ILE A 16 -56.71 -48.13 128.67
N ILE A 17 -57.58 -48.56 129.58
CA ILE A 17 -57.53 -49.92 130.15
C ILE A 17 -58.20 -50.95 129.22
N GLY A 18 -59.32 -50.61 128.58
CA GLY A 18 -60.06 -51.55 127.72
C GLY A 18 -59.29 -51.91 126.45
N SER A 19 -58.68 -50.90 125.85
CA SER A 19 -57.89 -51.07 124.63
C SER A 19 -56.57 -51.81 124.89
N THR A 20 -56.04 -51.79 126.13
CA THR A 20 -54.76 -52.44 126.45
C THR A 20 -54.85 -53.95 126.64
N LEU A 21 -56.01 -54.52 126.96
CA LEU A 21 -56.15 -55.97 127.15
C LEU A 21 -56.53 -56.73 125.87
N GLY A 22 -57.44 -56.19 125.05
CA GLY A 22 -57.79 -56.78 123.75
C GLY A 22 -56.60 -56.82 122.79
N TYR A 23 -55.65 -55.92 123.06
CA TYR A 23 -54.35 -55.90 122.45
C TYR A 23 -53.51 -57.17 122.73
N TYR A 24 -53.59 -57.81 123.90
CA TYR A 24 -52.65 -58.90 124.25
C TYR A 24 -53.08 -60.31 123.83
N ALA A 25 -54.37 -60.65 123.80
CA ALA A 25 -54.81 -62.03 123.61
C ALA A 25 -54.80 -62.49 122.14
N ARG A 26 -55.24 -61.62 121.22
CA ARG A 26 -55.12 -61.87 119.77
C ARG A 26 -53.65 -62.00 119.33
N GLN A 27 -52.74 -61.57 120.20
CA GLN A 27 -51.32 -61.55 119.95
C GLN A 27 -50.62 -62.91 120.07
N THR A 28 -51.18 -63.90 120.76
CA THR A 28 -50.45 -65.15 121.07
C THR A 28 -50.76 -66.31 120.11
N ILE A 29 -52.02 -66.53 119.74
CA ILE A 29 -52.41 -67.72 118.96
C ILE A 29 -51.96 -67.64 117.51
N ALA A 30 -52.03 -66.45 116.92
CA ALA A 30 -51.49 -66.18 115.59
C ALA A 30 -49.97 -66.39 115.47
N ARG A 31 -49.24 -66.69 116.56
CA ARG A 31 -47.78 -66.84 116.55
C ARG A 31 -47.25 -68.25 116.28
N LYS A 32 -47.98 -69.32 116.61
CA LYS A 32 -47.37 -70.68 116.61
C LYS A 32 -47.52 -71.48 115.31
N GLN A 33 -48.70 -71.49 114.69
CA GLN A 33 -48.96 -72.36 113.51
C GLN A 33 -48.23 -71.94 112.23
N LYS A 34 -47.60 -70.77 112.25
CA LYS A 34 -46.77 -70.29 111.16
C LYS A 34 -45.47 -71.12 110.99
N GLY A 35 -44.89 -71.68 112.06
CA GLY A 35 -43.46 -72.05 112.08
C GLY A 35 -42.89 -73.17 111.17
N THR A 36 -43.63 -74.18 110.69
CA THR A 36 -43.02 -75.42 110.12
C THR A 36 -43.15 -75.62 108.61
N ILE A 37 -44.27 -75.28 107.98
CA ILE A 37 -44.36 -75.20 106.51
C ILE A 37 -43.40 -74.15 105.96
N GLU A 38 -43.10 -73.15 106.80
CA GLU A 38 -42.06 -72.17 106.56
C GLU A 38 -40.69 -72.82 106.24
N ALA A 39 -40.27 -73.91 106.91
CA ALA A 39 -38.89 -74.38 106.81
C ALA A 39 -38.51 -75.04 105.46
N LYS A 40 -39.39 -75.83 104.84
CA LYS A 40 -39.08 -76.53 103.57
C LYS A 40 -39.27 -75.64 102.35
N LEU A 41 -40.31 -74.80 102.36
CA LEU A 41 -40.45 -73.75 101.38
C LEU A 41 -39.20 -72.85 101.41
N ASN A 42 -38.65 -72.58 102.61
CA ASN A 42 -37.45 -71.77 102.74
C ASN A 42 -36.23 -72.34 101.98
N LYS A 43 -36.01 -73.66 101.92
CA LYS A 43 -34.76 -74.19 101.33
C LYS A 43 -34.74 -74.12 99.80
N LEU A 44 -35.82 -74.55 99.14
CA LEU A 44 -35.93 -74.52 97.68
C LEU A 44 -36.07 -73.08 97.17
N VAL A 45 -36.74 -72.23 97.96
CA VAL A 45 -36.73 -70.78 97.77
C VAL A 45 -35.31 -70.23 97.90
N ASN A 46 -34.44 -70.77 98.76
CA ASN A 46 -33.08 -70.25 98.94
C ASN A 46 -32.14 -70.61 97.78
N GLU A 47 -32.15 -71.83 97.25
CA GLU A 47 -31.26 -72.20 96.13
C GLU A 47 -31.65 -71.51 94.81
N ALA A 48 -32.95 -71.47 94.48
CA ALA A 48 -33.42 -70.69 93.33
C ALA A 48 -33.19 -69.18 93.55
N LYS A 49 -33.22 -68.70 94.80
CA LYS A 49 -32.79 -67.34 95.13
C LYS A 49 -31.30 -67.14 94.87
N ASP A 50 -30.44 -68.09 95.18
CA ASP A 50 -28.98 -67.92 95.05
C ASP A 50 -28.53 -67.90 93.58
N GLU A 51 -29.05 -68.79 92.72
CA GLU A 51 -28.72 -68.81 91.29
C GLU A 51 -29.33 -67.61 90.53
N ALA A 52 -30.57 -67.24 90.88
CA ALA A 52 -31.16 -65.99 90.39
C ALA A 52 -30.35 -64.78 90.87
N LYS A 53 -29.82 -64.81 92.09
CA LYS A 53 -28.98 -63.75 92.64
C LYS A 53 -27.63 -63.68 91.95
N GLU A 54 -26.98 -64.79 91.61
CA GLU A 54 -25.71 -64.80 90.89
C GLU A 54 -25.85 -64.29 89.45
N THR A 55 -26.87 -64.75 88.72
CA THR A 55 -27.17 -64.24 87.36
C THR A 55 -27.54 -62.76 87.39
N LEU A 56 -28.32 -62.34 88.39
CA LEU A 56 -28.64 -60.93 88.62
C LEU A 56 -27.40 -60.11 88.98
N ILE A 57 -26.45 -60.67 89.74
CA ILE A 57 -25.17 -60.02 90.07
C ILE A 57 -24.34 -59.83 88.80
N GLN A 58 -24.17 -60.86 87.97
CA GLN A 58 -23.40 -60.75 86.72
C GLN A 58 -24.05 -59.79 85.71
N ALA A 59 -25.39 -59.83 85.59
CA ALA A 59 -26.13 -58.88 84.78
C ALA A 59 -25.98 -57.45 85.32
N LYS A 60 -26.04 -57.26 86.64
CA LYS A 60 -25.77 -55.96 87.30
C LYS A 60 -24.34 -55.51 87.10
N GLU A 61 -23.34 -56.39 87.17
CA GLU A 61 -21.94 -56.02 86.91
C GLU A 61 -21.72 -55.58 85.47
N ARG A 62 -22.25 -56.31 84.48
CA ARG A 62 -22.18 -55.89 83.06
C ARG A 62 -22.93 -54.58 82.83
N ALA A 63 -24.13 -54.45 83.39
CA ALA A 63 -24.91 -53.21 83.31
C ALA A 63 -24.17 -52.04 83.97
N ASN A 64 -23.52 -52.26 85.12
CA ASN A 64 -22.71 -51.24 85.80
C ASN A 64 -21.46 -50.88 84.98
N LYS A 65 -20.78 -51.83 84.36
CA LYS A 65 -19.63 -51.54 83.47
C LYS A 65 -20.04 -50.70 82.27
N VAL A 66 -21.14 -51.08 81.59
CA VAL A 66 -21.69 -50.30 80.46
C VAL A 66 -22.15 -48.92 80.93
N LEU A 67 -22.81 -48.82 82.08
CA LEU A 67 -23.21 -47.52 82.66
C LEU A 67 -22.01 -46.65 82.99
N GLU A 68 -20.91 -47.24 83.49
CA GLU A 68 -19.70 -46.51 83.81
C GLU A 68 -18.98 -46.02 82.54
N GLU A 69 -18.88 -46.86 81.50
CA GLU A 69 -18.36 -46.46 80.19
C GLU A 69 -19.19 -45.34 79.56
N ILE A 70 -20.52 -45.45 79.58
CA ILE A 70 -21.42 -44.40 79.09
C ILE A 70 -21.23 -43.12 79.90
N LYS A 71 -21.14 -43.18 81.24
CA LYS A 71 -20.89 -42.00 82.07
C LYS A 71 -19.55 -41.36 81.78
N GLN A 72 -18.50 -42.16 81.53
CA GLN A 72 -17.19 -41.64 81.16
C GLN A 72 -17.21 -40.98 79.79
N GLN A 73 -17.86 -41.60 78.79
CA GLN A 73 -18.04 -41.01 77.46
C GLN A 73 -18.88 -39.73 77.52
N GLU A 74 -19.95 -39.71 78.32
CA GLU A 74 -20.81 -38.53 78.46
C GLU A 74 -20.06 -37.40 79.16
N ARG A 75 -19.28 -37.69 80.21
CA ARG A 75 -18.41 -36.70 80.85
C ARG A 75 -17.35 -36.16 79.90
N ALA A 76 -16.74 -37.02 79.08
CA ALA A 76 -15.77 -36.63 78.07
C ALA A 76 -16.41 -35.73 77.00
N ARG A 77 -17.60 -36.11 76.52
CA ARG A 77 -18.39 -35.34 75.54
C ARG A 77 -18.83 -34.01 76.11
N GLN A 78 -19.31 -33.97 77.34
CA GLN A 78 -19.73 -32.74 78.02
C GLN A 78 -18.53 -31.80 78.21
N THR A 79 -17.37 -32.34 78.62
CA THR A 79 -16.13 -31.55 78.71
C THR A 79 -15.69 -30.99 77.35
N GLN A 80 -15.82 -31.77 76.28
CA GLN A 80 -15.53 -31.31 74.92
C GLN A 80 -16.50 -30.22 74.46
N LEU A 81 -17.80 -30.39 74.72
CA LEU A 81 -18.84 -29.40 74.41
C LEU A 81 -18.59 -28.09 75.16
N THR A 82 -18.33 -28.12 76.46
CA THR A 82 -18.02 -26.91 77.24
C THR A 82 -16.76 -26.21 76.71
N ARG A 83 -15.72 -26.95 76.34
CA ARG A 83 -14.52 -26.35 75.70
C ARG A 83 -14.83 -25.72 74.34
N MET A 84 -15.72 -26.33 73.55
CA MET A 84 -16.16 -25.76 72.28
C MET A 84 -17.00 -24.51 72.48
N GLU A 85 -17.92 -24.50 73.45
CA GLU A 85 -18.73 -23.33 73.82
C GLU A 85 -17.85 -22.17 74.29
N GLU A 86 -16.90 -22.42 75.19
CA GLU A 86 -15.94 -21.39 75.64
C GLU A 86 -15.12 -20.83 74.46
N ARG A 87 -14.72 -21.68 73.51
CA ARG A 87 -13.99 -21.25 72.31
C ARG A 87 -14.87 -20.42 71.37
N LEU A 88 -16.14 -20.78 71.23
CA LEU A 88 -17.11 -20.04 70.42
C LEU A 88 -17.40 -18.67 71.04
N LEU A 89 -17.66 -18.60 72.35
CA LEU A 89 -17.87 -17.34 73.07
C LEU A 89 -16.66 -16.41 72.96
N LYS A 90 -15.43 -16.93 73.09
CA LYS A 90 -14.22 -16.14 72.87
C LYS A 90 -14.12 -15.62 71.44
N LYS A 91 -14.49 -16.42 70.43
CA LYS A 91 -14.51 -15.98 69.02
C LYS A 91 -15.57 -14.91 68.77
N GLU A 92 -16.75 -15.08 69.36
CA GLU A 92 -17.86 -14.13 69.27
C GLU A 92 -17.48 -12.77 69.86
N GLN A 93 -16.89 -12.75 71.06
CA GLN A 93 -16.38 -11.53 71.69
C GLN A 93 -15.29 -10.84 70.84
N VAL A 94 -14.37 -11.62 70.23
CA VAL A 94 -13.34 -11.06 69.34
C VAL A 94 -13.96 -10.50 68.07
N LEU A 95 -14.99 -11.15 67.51
CA LEU A 95 -15.71 -10.65 66.34
C LEU A 95 -16.45 -9.36 66.66
N GLU A 96 -17.17 -9.30 67.78
CA GLU A 96 -17.92 -8.12 68.21
C GLU A 96 -17.00 -6.91 68.47
N GLN A 97 -15.82 -7.15 69.07
CA GLN A 97 -14.79 -6.11 69.21
C GLN A 97 -14.24 -5.63 67.87
N LYS A 98 -14.06 -6.55 66.90
CA LYS A 98 -13.61 -6.19 65.55
C LYS A 98 -14.68 -5.39 64.82
N ASP A 99 -15.94 -5.78 64.88
CA ASP A 99 -17.04 -5.08 64.23
C ASP A 99 -17.20 -3.66 64.80
N SER A 100 -17.21 -3.51 66.13
CA SER A 100 -17.25 -2.20 66.78
C SER A 100 -16.06 -1.30 66.40
N LYS A 101 -14.87 -1.88 66.24
CA LYS A 101 -13.70 -1.14 65.73
C LYS A 101 -13.87 -0.74 64.27
N LEU A 102 -14.38 -1.64 63.44
CA LEU A 102 -14.57 -1.44 62.00
C LEU A 102 -15.63 -0.37 61.72
N GLU A 103 -16.71 -0.33 62.52
CA GLU A 103 -17.72 0.73 62.47
C GLU A 103 -17.13 2.11 62.83
N LYS A 104 -16.30 2.17 63.87
CA LYS A 104 -15.60 3.41 64.24
C LYS A 104 -14.65 3.86 63.13
N ASP A 105 -13.82 2.95 62.62
CA ASP A 105 -12.89 3.23 61.53
C ASP A 105 -13.63 3.69 60.26
N TYR A 106 -14.80 3.11 59.96
CA TYR A 106 -15.64 3.50 58.83
C TYR A 106 -16.23 4.91 59.01
N SER A 107 -16.73 5.23 60.21
CA SER A 107 -17.23 6.57 60.54
C SER A 107 -16.12 7.63 60.41
N ASP A 108 -14.94 7.35 60.96
CA ASP A 108 -13.77 8.22 60.88
C ASP A 108 -13.29 8.39 59.43
N PHE A 109 -13.30 7.33 58.63
CA PHE A 109 -12.98 7.39 57.22
C PHE A 109 -13.98 8.27 56.46
N LYS A 110 -15.27 8.11 56.70
CA LYS A 110 -16.33 8.91 56.07
C LYS A 110 -16.18 10.41 56.39
N THR A 111 -15.86 10.77 57.63
CA THR A 111 -15.61 12.17 57.99
C THR A 111 -14.36 12.74 57.33
N LYS A 112 -13.27 11.96 57.24
CA LYS A 112 -12.05 12.36 56.52
C LYS A 112 -12.32 12.59 55.03
N VAL A 113 -13.08 11.72 54.37
CA VAL A 113 -13.45 11.87 52.95
C VAL A 113 -14.23 13.17 52.73
N GLN A 114 -15.19 13.50 53.60
CA GLN A 114 -15.94 14.75 53.52
C GLN A 114 -15.05 15.98 53.70
N LYS A 115 -14.08 15.94 54.63
CA LYS A 115 -13.10 17.02 54.81
C LYS A 115 -12.22 17.21 53.58
N VAL A 116 -11.69 16.12 53.02
CA VAL A 116 -10.85 16.18 51.80
C VAL A 116 -11.62 16.76 50.62
N LYS A 117 -12.90 16.39 50.47
CA LYS A 117 -13.76 16.94 49.42
C LYS A 117 -13.92 18.47 49.55
N LYS A 118 -14.21 18.96 50.77
CA LYS A 118 -14.29 20.41 51.04
C LYS A 118 -12.98 21.14 50.74
N ILE A 119 -11.85 20.62 51.22
CA ILE A 119 -10.53 21.21 50.95
C ILE A 119 -10.25 21.29 49.45
N LYS A 120 -10.60 20.25 48.69
CA LYS A 120 -10.43 20.24 47.22
C LYS A 120 -11.27 21.32 46.53
N GLU A 121 -12.52 21.48 46.94
CA GLU A 121 -13.43 22.51 46.41
C GLU A 121 -12.90 23.93 46.72
N GLU A 122 -12.43 24.16 47.95
CA GLU A 122 -11.80 25.42 48.37
C GLU A 122 -10.51 25.71 47.58
N LEU A 123 -9.66 24.71 47.36
CA LEU A 123 -8.39 24.87 46.63
C LEU A 123 -8.62 25.22 45.15
N ILE A 124 -9.61 24.60 44.52
CA ILE A 124 -10.01 24.95 43.14
C ILE A 124 -10.53 26.38 43.06
N ALA A 125 -11.32 26.81 44.05
CA ALA A 125 -11.82 28.19 44.12
C ALA A 125 -10.67 29.19 44.30
N LEU A 126 -9.72 28.89 45.21
CA LEU A 126 -8.54 29.72 45.47
C LEU A 126 -7.63 29.83 44.23
N GLN A 127 -7.41 28.72 43.51
CA GLN A 127 -6.62 28.71 42.28
C GLN A 127 -7.26 29.59 41.19
N LYS A 128 -8.58 29.52 41.02
CA LYS A 128 -9.32 30.40 40.09
C LYS A 128 -9.21 31.87 40.49
N GLU A 129 -9.28 32.17 41.79
CA GLU A 129 -9.11 33.55 42.29
C GLU A 129 -7.68 34.06 42.07
N GLN A 130 -6.68 33.21 42.28
CA GLN A 130 -5.27 33.54 42.06
C GLN A 130 -4.98 33.82 40.58
N ILE A 131 -5.51 32.99 39.66
CA ILE A 131 -5.41 33.24 38.21
C ILE A 131 -6.06 34.59 37.88
N LYS A 132 -7.27 34.88 38.37
CA LYS A 132 -7.92 36.18 38.15
C LYS A 132 -7.14 37.37 38.70
N LYS A 133 -6.46 37.21 39.84
CA LYS A 133 -5.59 38.25 40.40
C LYS A 133 -4.34 38.45 39.56
N LEU A 134 -3.72 37.37 39.08
CA LEU A 134 -2.59 37.43 38.15
C LEU A 134 -2.97 38.08 36.82
N GLU A 135 -4.12 37.72 36.24
CA GLU A 135 -4.69 38.36 35.03
C GLU A 135 -4.92 39.88 35.26
N LYS A 136 -5.45 40.26 36.43
CA LYS A 136 -5.63 41.69 36.78
C LYS A 136 -4.31 42.45 36.94
N VAL A 137 -3.28 41.82 37.52
CA VAL A 137 -1.96 42.44 37.73
C VAL A 137 -1.20 42.55 36.42
N ALA A 138 -1.25 41.51 35.58
CA ALA A 138 -0.60 41.47 34.27
C ALA A 138 -1.37 42.27 33.19
N LYS A 139 -2.65 42.61 33.44
CA LYS A 139 -3.58 43.25 32.48
C LYS A 139 -3.73 42.49 31.15
N LEU A 140 -3.31 41.23 31.09
CA LEU A 140 -3.34 40.38 29.91
C LEU A 140 -4.06 39.08 30.26
N THR A 141 -4.83 38.56 29.30
CA THR A 141 -5.36 37.19 29.38
C THR A 141 -4.28 36.17 29.02
N GLN A 142 -4.48 34.90 29.36
CA GLN A 142 -3.51 33.84 29.06
C GLN A 142 -3.20 33.69 27.56
N GLU A 143 -4.22 33.86 26.70
CA GLU A 143 -4.05 33.83 25.24
C GLU A 143 -3.24 35.03 24.74
N GLN A 144 -3.53 36.23 25.25
CA GLN A 144 -2.80 37.45 24.90
C GLN A 144 -1.33 37.36 25.32
N ALA A 145 -1.05 36.85 26.53
CA ALA A 145 0.32 36.65 26.99
C ALA A 145 1.08 35.66 26.11
N LYS A 146 0.43 34.57 25.64
CA LYS A 146 1.05 33.60 24.73
C LYS A 146 1.33 34.20 23.36
N GLU A 147 0.38 34.98 22.81
CA GLU A 147 0.50 35.64 21.52
C GLU A 147 1.60 36.71 21.54
N GLU A 148 1.70 37.49 22.62
CA GLU A 148 2.75 38.49 22.80
C GLU A 148 4.14 37.84 22.93
N LEU A 149 4.25 36.71 23.63
CA LEU A 149 5.49 35.94 23.75
C LEU A 149 5.92 35.33 22.41
N LEU A 150 4.97 34.79 21.64
CA LEU A 150 5.22 34.30 20.29
C LEU A 150 5.65 35.44 19.36
N SER A 151 4.98 36.59 19.41
CA SER A 151 5.33 37.75 18.59
C SER A 151 6.71 38.34 18.94
N ALA A 152 7.06 38.36 20.23
CA ALA A 152 8.38 38.78 20.69
C ALA A 152 9.46 37.81 20.20
N ALA A 153 9.25 36.50 20.33
CA ALA A 153 10.17 35.47 19.84
C ALA A 153 10.31 35.50 18.31
N GLU A 154 9.23 35.73 17.57
CA GLU A 154 9.25 35.90 16.11
C GLU A 154 10.07 37.12 15.67
N LYS A 155 9.93 38.25 16.38
CA LYS A 155 10.73 39.46 16.12
C LYS A 155 12.20 39.26 16.47
N GLU A 156 12.50 38.62 17.59
CA GLU A 156 13.87 38.38 18.04
C GLU A 156 14.62 37.37 17.14
N HIS A 157 13.91 36.37 16.62
CA HIS A 157 14.49 35.29 15.83
C HIS A 157 14.10 35.31 14.35
N GLN A 158 13.68 36.46 13.83
CA GLN A 158 13.14 36.58 12.47
C GLN A 158 14.06 36.00 11.39
N GLN A 159 15.37 36.26 11.46
CA GLN A 159 16.34 35.71 10.51
C GLN A 159 16.46 34.19 10.60
N VAL A 160 16.51 33.63 11.82
CA VAL A 160 16.61 32.19 12.06
C VAL A 160 15.33 31.48 11.59
N LEU A 161 14.16 32.08 11.82
CA LEU A 161 12.89 31.57 11.33
C LEU A 161 12.82 31.59 9.80
N LEU A 162 13.30 32.66 9.15
CA LEU A 162 13.35 32.75 7.69
C LEU A 162 14.27 31.69 7.07
N GLU A 163 15.46 31.49 7.65
CA GLU A 163 16.37 30.41 7.24
C GLU A 163 15.75 29.03 7.45
N ARG A 164 15.03 28.84 8.56
CA ARG A 164 14.34 27.58 8.85
C ARG A 164 13.22 27.31 7.85
N ILE A 165 12.43 28.32 7.49
CA ILE A 165 11.37 28.22 6.48
C ILE A 165 11.98 27.85 5.13
N ARG A 166 13.01 28.56 4.66
CA ARG A 166 13.67 28.25 3.38
C ARG A 166 14.24 26.84 3.35
N ARG A 167 14.83 26.39 4.46
CA ARG A 167 15.36 25.03 4.56
C ARG A 167 14.24 23.99 4.50
N LEU A 168 13.13 24.23 5.19
CA LEU A 168 11.95 23.35 5.14
C LEU A 168 11.32 23.32 3.74
N GLU A 169 11.26 24.46 3.04
CA GLU A 169 10.81 24.53 1.66
C GLU A 169 11.74 23.75 0.72
N GLN A 170 13.06 23.90 0.87
CA GLN A 170 14.04 23.17 0.07
C GLN A 170 13.99 21.67 0.34
N ASP A 171 14.01 21.26 1.61
CA ASP A 171 13.93 19.84 2.02
C ASP A 171 12.61 19.23 1.52
N GLY A 172 11.50 19.98 1.63
CA GLY A 172 10.19 19.60 1.09
C GLY A 172 10.21 19.42 -0.43
N GLN A 173 10.83 20.36 -1.16
CA GLN A 173 10.97 20.25 -2.62
C GLN A 173 11.82 19.06 -3.03
N GLU A 174 12.91 18.77 -2.30
CA GLU A 174 13.74 17.59 -2.55
C GLU A 174 12.98 16.29 -2.30
N GLU A 175 12.17 16.20 -1.24
CA GLU A 175 11.30 15.03 -1.00
C GLU A 175 10.24 14.87 -2.09
N LEU A 176 9.61 15.96 -2.52
CA LEU A 176 8.64 15.95 -3.62
C LEU A 176 9.28 15.49 -4.93
N ASN A 177 10.48 15.97 -5.25
CA ASN A 177 11.23 15.56 -6.42
C ASN A 177 11.56 14.05 -6.38
N LYS A 178 12.00 13.53 -5.22
CA LYS A 178 12.24 12.08 -5.04
C LYS A 178 10.96 11.27 -5.23
N LYS A 179 9.83 11.75 -4.70
CA LYS A 179 8.53 11.10 -4.86
C LYS A 179 8.07 11.10 -6.33
N ALA A 180 8.22 12.22 -7.04
CA ALA A 180 7.91 12.33 -8.46
C ALA A 180 8.75 11.36 -9.29
N GLN A 181 10.07 11.32 -9.06
CA GLN A 181 10.97 10.35 -9.72
C GLN A 181 10.56 8.90 -9.46
N LYS A 182 10.14 8.58 -8.22
CA LYS A 182 9.64 7.24 -7.87
C LYS A 182 8.37 6.87 -8.62
N ILE A 183 7.40 7.79 -8.74
CA ILE A 183 6.15 7.57 -9.49
C ILE A 183 6.46 7.33 -10.97
N ILE A 184 7.30 8.16 -11.59
CA ILE A 184 7.71 8.00 -12.98
C ILE A 184 8.42 6.66 -13.19
N ALA A 185 9.39 6.32 -12.33
CA ALA A 185 10.10 5.05 -12.40
C ALA A 185 9.17 3.84 -12.28
N LEU A 186 8.18 3.89 -11.37
CA LEU A 186 7.19 2.84 -11.21
C LEU A 186 6.28 2.70 -12.44
N ALA A 187 5.83 3.83 -13.00
CA ALA A 187 5.04 3.85 -14.23
C ALA A 187 5.81 3.26 -15.41
N MET A 188 7.08 3.63 -15.57
CA MET A 188 7.97 3.06 -16.59
C MET A 188 8.24 1.57 -16.37
N GLN A 189 8.48 1.13 -15.12
CA GLN A 189 8.72 -0.27 -14.82
C GLN A 189 7.51 -1.15 -15.17
N ARG A 190 6.29 -0.65 -14.97
CA ARG A 190 5.06 -1.36 -15.34
C ARG A 190 4.91 -1.51 -16.86
N TYR A 191 5.53 -0.64 -17.65
CA TYR A 191 5.48 -0.68 -19.11
C TYR A 191 6.87 -0.97 -19.71
N SER A 192 7.20 -2.26 -19.87
CA SER A 192 8.47 -2.72 -20.44
C SER A 192 8.24 -3.46 -21.77
N ALA A 193 7.91 -2.73 -22.83
CA ALA A 193 7.82 -3.27 -24.19
C ALA A 193 9.04 -2.85 -25.05
N SER A 194 9.55 -3.78 -25.87
CA SER A 194 10.64 -3.53 -26.81
C SER A 194 10.11 -2.84 -28.06
N HIS A 195 10.74 -1.72 -28.45
CA HIS A 195 10.34 -0.93 -29.61
C HIS A 195 11.44 -0.97 -30.67
N ALA A 196 11.11 -1.42 -31.87
CA ALA A 196 11.98 -1.29 -33.03
C ALA A 196 11.67 0.03 -33.72
N SER A 197 12.69 0.85 -33.99
CA SER A 197 12.52 2.05 -34.83
C SER A 197 12.20 1.59 -36.25
N GLU A 198 11.03 1.99 -36.76
CA GLU A 198 10.61 1.67 -38.12
C GLU A 198 11.18 2.70 -39.11
N ILE A 199 11.65 2.22 -40.26
CA ILE A 199 12.21 3.06 -41.32
C ILE A 199 11.06 3.71 -42.10
N THR A 200 11.11 5.04 -42.26
CA THR A 200 10.09 5.86 -42.93
C THR A 200 9.96 5.62 -44.43
N SER A 201 10.88 4.88 -45.05
CA SER A 201 10.83 4.47 -46.46
C SER A 201 10.29 3.04 -46.58
N THR A 202 9.26 2.87 -47.40
CA THR A 202 8.70 1.56 -47.73
C THR A 202 9.50 0.98 -48.90
N SER A 203 10.51 0.16 -48.60
CA SER A 203 11.23 -0.62 -49.62
C SER A 203 10.58 -1.98 -49.83
N VAL A 204 10.51 -2.39 -51.09
CA VAL A 204 10.09 -3.74 -51.49
C VAL A 204 11.33 -4.46 -52.01
N SER A 205 11.70 -5.56 -51.34
CA SER A 205 12.84 -6.40 -51.75
C SER A 205 12.45 -7.25 -52.95
N LEU A 206 13.26 -7.24 -54.01
CA LEU A 206 13.05 -8.00 -55.23
C LEU A 206 13.96 -9.24 -55.27
N PRO A 207 13.42 -10.45 -55.52
CA PRO A 207 14.20 -11.67 -55.68
C PRO A 207 15.13 -11.68 -56.91
N SER A 208 14.79 -10.91 -57.95
CA SER A 208 15.58 -10.82 -59.19
C SER A 208 15.27 -9.55 -59.98
N ASP A 209 16.22 -9.12 -60.81
CA ASP A 209 16.04 -7.99 -61.72
C ASP A 209 15.07 -8.30 -62.88
N ASP A 210 14.81 -9.57 -63.20
CA ASP A 210 13.74 -9.96 -64.14
C ASP A 210 12.36 -9.51 -63.64
N LEU A 211 12.12 -9.66 -62.33
CA LEU A 211 10.89 -9.18 -61.69
C LEU A 211 10.80 -7.66 -61.73
N LYS A 212 11.92 -6.95 -61.58
CA LYS A 212 12.00 -5.49 -61.74
C LYS A 212 11.49 -5.07 -63.13
N GLY A 213 11.95 -5.74 -64.19
CA GLY A 213 11.50 -5.50 -65.57
C GLY A 213 10.01 -5.77 -65.78
N ARG A 214 9.45 -6.82 -65.17
CA ARG A 214 8.01 -7.14 -65.24
C ARG A 214 7.14 -6.14 -64.47
N ILE A 215 7.63 -5.65 -63.33
CA ILE A 215 6.95 -4.62 -62.53
C ILE A 215 6.84 -3.33 -63.34
N ILE A 216 7.91 -2.89 -64.01
CA ILE A 216 7.89 -1.74 -64.92
C ILE A 216 6.92 -2.00 -66.09
N GLY A 217 7.04 -3.16 -66.73
CA GLY A 217 6.29 -3.51 -67.93
C GLY A 217 6.74 -2.73 -69.17
N LYS A 218 6.23 -3.11 -70.35
CA LYS A 218 6.54 -2.39 -71.60
C LYS A 218 6.08 -0.93 -71.49
N GLU A 219 6.99 0.01 -71.74
CA GLU A 219 6.77 1.47 -71.65
C GLU A 219 6.29 1.98 -70.27
N GLY A 220 6.57 1.23 -69.20
CA GLY A 220 6.14 1.59 -67.85
C GLY A 220 4.63 1.37 -67.60
N ARG A 221 3.93 0.64 -68.49
CA ARG A 221 2.47 0.46 -68.40
C ARG A 221 2.01 -0.13 -67.08
N ASN A 222 2.77 -1.06 -66.52
CA ASN A 222 2.40 -1.76 -65.30
C ASN A 222 2.60 -0.85 -64.07
N ILE A 223 3.74 -0.18 -63.95
CA ILE A 223 3.97 0.83 -62.90
C ILE A 223 2.92 1.92 -62.96
N LYS A 224 2.67 2.53 -64.13
CA LYS A 224 1.64 3.58 -64.28
C LYS A 224 0.25 3.12 -63.86
N THR A 225 -0.08 1.85 -64.10
CA THR A 225 -1.36 1.27 -63.67
C THR A 225 -1.42 1.18 -62.14
N LEU A 226 -0.36 0.66 -61.51
CA LEU A 226 -0.27 0.58 -60.05
C LEU A 226 -0.31 1.96 -59.39
N GLU A 227 0.47 2.92 -59.91
CA GLU A 227 0.51 4.31 -59.44
C GLU A 227 -0.86 4.98 -59.56
N LYS A 228 -1.56 4.79 -60.68
CA LYS A 228 -2.92 5.33 -60.88
C LYS A 228 -3.92 4.73 -59.89
N LEU A 229 -3.84 3.43 -59.61
CA LEU A 229 -4.79 2.73 -58.73
C LEU A 229 -4.54 3.02 -57.25
N THR A 230 -3.28 3.15 -56.85
CA THR A 230 -2.90 3.33 -55.44
C THR A 230 -2.62 4.79 -55.07
N GLY A 231 -2.37 5.66 -56.04
CA GLY A 231 -2.03 7.07 -55.83
C GLY A 231 -0.65 7.27 -55.20
N VAL A 232 0.28 6.34 -55.43
CA VAL A 232 1.69 6.42 -54.99
C VAL A 232 2.60 6.63 -56.20
N GLU A 233 3.85 6.98 -55.95
CA GLU A 233 4.92 7.04 -56.95
C GLU A 233 5.91 5.90 -56.68
N VAL A 234 6.23 5.14 -57.73
CA VAL A 234 7.14 4.00 -57.62
C VAL A 234 8.49 4.38 -58.20
N LEU A 235 9.46 4.61 -57.32
CA LEU A 235 10.82 4.99 -57.70
C LEU A 235 11.64 3.73 -57.99
N VAL A 236 12.05 3.62 -59.24
CA VAL A 236 12.91 2.55 -59.74
C VAL A 236 14.29 3.16 -60.02
N ASP A 237 15.20 3.00 -59.07
CA ASP A 237 16.58 3.48 -59.19
C ASP A 237 17.53 2.35 -59.63
N ASP A 238 18.80 2.64 -59.91
CA ASP A 238 19.85 1.66 -60.27
C ASP A 238 20.24 0.73 -59.11
N THR A 239 19.63 0.91 -57.93
CA THR A 239 19.82 0.02 -56.78
C THR A 239 19.37 -1.41 -57.14
N PRO A 240 20.26 -2.42 -57.06
CA PRO A 240 19.91 -3.81 -57.33
C PRO A 240 18.94 -4.36 -56.29
N GLY A 241 17.96 -5.15 -56.72
CA GLY A 241 17.13 -5.94 -55.80
C GLY A 241 16.14 -5.16 -54.92
N ALA A 242 15.83 -3.89 -55.21
CA ALA A 242 14.82 -3.14 -54.46
C ALA A 242 14.05 -2.12 -55.31
N ILE A 243 12.79 -1.87 -54.93
CA ILE A 243 11.97 -0.75 -55.42
C ILE A 243 11.51 0.08 -54.23
N ILE A 244 11.50 1.40 -54.39
CA ILE A 244 11.05 2.33 -53.35
C ILE A 244 9.64 2.82 -53.68
N VAL A 245 8.71 2.65 -52.73
CA VAL A 245 7.35 3.20 -52.85
C VAL A 245 7.26 4.51 -52.09
N SER A 246 7.04 5.60 -52.81
CA SER A 246 6.91 6.96 -52.30
C SER A 246 5.44 7.40 -52.32
N GLY A 247 5.02 8.15 -51.29
CA GLY A 247 3.64 8.61 -51.16
C GLY A 247 3.38 9.26 -49.81
N PHE A 248 2.56 10.31 -49.81
CA PHE A 248 2.25 11.08 -48.60
C PHE A 248 1.37 10.29 -47.62
N ASP A 249 0.43 9.49 -48.13
CA ASP A 249 -0.43 8.63 -47.32
C ASP A 249 0.27 7.29 -47.04
N PRO A 250 0.56 6.95 -45.76
CA PRO A 250 1.20 5.69 -45.41
C PRO A 250 0.37 4.45 -45.76
N ILE A 251 -0.97 4.54 -45.76
CA ILE A 251 -1.84 3.42 -46.06
C ILE A 251 -1.75 3.08 -47.54
N ARG A 252 -1.79 4.09 -48.41
CA ARG A 252 -1.59 3.89 -49.86
C ARG A 252 -0.25 3.24 -50.17
N ARG A 253 0.83 3.67 -49.49
CA ARG A 253 2.15 3.04 -49.62
C ARG A 253 2.13 1.57 -49.21
N GLN A 254 1.44 1.24 -48.12
CA GLN A 254 1.35 -0.14 -47.65
C GLN A 254 0.48 -1.02 -48.55
N VAL A 255 -0.61 -0.48 -49.10
CA VAL A 255 -1.43 -1.16 -50.12
C VAL A 255 -0.61 -1.46 -51.36
N ALA A 256 0.16 -0.49 -51.86
CA ALA A 256 1.04 -0.68 -53.00
C ALA A 256 2.14 -1.72 -52.73
N LYS A 257 2.77 -1.68 -51.55
CA LYS A 257 3.74 -2.71 -51.12
C LYS A 257 3.11 -4.11 -51.15
N MET A 258 1.96 -4.27 -50.50
CA MET A 258 1.30 -5.57 -50.39
C MET A 258 0.81 -6.08 -51.75
N ALA A 259 0.33 -5.18 -52.62
CA ALA A 259 -0.03 -5.52 -53.99
C ALA A 259 1.19 -6.00 -54.79
N LEU A 260 2.34 -5.31 -54.66
CA LEU A 260 3.60 -5.73 -55.30
C LEU A 260 4.07 -7.10 -54.79
N GLU A 261 4.07 -7.34 -53.48
CA GLU A 261 4.43 -8.64 -52.89
C GLU A 261 3.55 -9.78 -53.43
N LYS A 262 2.23 -9.55 -53.55
CA LYS A 262 1.30 -10.53 -54.13
C LYS A 262 1.54 -10.78 -55.63
N LEU A 263 1.78 -9.72 -56.39
CA LEU A 263 2.08 -9.82 -57.83
C LEU A 263 3.40 -10.55 -58.09
N MET A 264 4.37 -10.40 -57.20
CA MET A 264 5.64 -11.12 -57.25
C MET A 264 5.48 -12.60 -56.96
N LEU A 265 4.63 -12.97 -56.00
CA LEU A 265 4.30 -14.37 -55.71
C LEU A 265 3.54 -15.04 -56.87
N ASP A 266 2.63 -14.31 -57.54
CA ASP A 266 1.87 -14.81 -58.70
C ASP A 266 2.74 -14.87 -59.99
N GLY A 267 3.81 -14.06 -60.06
CA GLY A 267 4.76 -14.02 -61.19
C GLY A 267 4.22 -13.43 -62.50
N ARG A 268 2.92 -13.09 -62.53
CA ARG A 268 2.21 -12.47 -63.66
C ARG A 268 1.82 -11.03 -63.32
N ILE A 269 2.47 -10.08 -63.98
CA ILE A 269 2.26 -8.65 -63.74
C ILE A 269 1.65 -8.03 -65.00
N GLN A 270 0.32 -7.90 -65.01
CA GLN A 270 -0.48 -7.32 -66.09
C GLN A 270 -1.55 -6.40 -65.49
N PRO A 271 -2.04 -5.38 -66.21
CA PRO A 271 -2.98 -4.39 -65.67
C PRO A 271 -4.20 -4.98 -64.94
N ALA A 272 -4.88 -5.97 -65.54
CA ALA A 272 -6.05 -6.61 -64.90
C ALA A 272 -5.70 -7.33 -63.59
N ARG A 273 -4.49 -7.90 -63.50
CA ARG A 273 -4.02 -8.57 -62.29
C ARG A 273 -3.55 -7.59 -61.22
N ILE A 274 -3.00 -6.45 -61.64
CA ILE A 274 -2.66 -5.34 -60.75
C ILE A 274 -3.92 -4.80 -60.09
N GLU A 275 -5.00 -4.60 -60.85
CA GLU A 275 -6.31 -4.19 -60.30
C GLU A 275 -6.80 -5.16 -59.21
N GLU A 276 -6.83 -6.47 -59.50
CA GLU A 276 -7.26 -7.48 -58.53
C GLU A 276 -6.34 -7.55 -57.30
N ALA A 277 -5.02 -7.44 -57.48
CA ALA A 277 -4.06 -7.46 -56.39
C ALA A 277 -4.20 -6.23 -55.47
N VAL A 278 -4.45 -5.05 -56.06
CA VAL A 278 -4.69 -3.81 -55.31
C VAL A 278 -6.01 -3.89 -54.54
N GLU A 279 -7.08 -4.43 -55.14
CA GLU A 279 -8.37 -4.61 -54.45
C GLU A 279 -8.25 -5.56 -53.25
N LYS A 280 -7.59 -6.71 -53.43
CA LYS A 280 -7.32 -7.65 -52.33
C LYS A 280 -6.41 -7.05 -51.26
N ALA A 281 -5.38 -6.29 -51.66
CA ALA A 281 -4.50 -5.60 -50.71
C ALA A 281 -5.28 -4.55 -49.89
N ASN A 282 -6.19 -3.80 -50.50
CA ASN A 282 -7.06 -2.85 -49.79
C ASN A 282 -7.96 -3.53 -48.75
N GLN A 283 -8.56 -4.67 -49.10
CA GLN A 283 -9.40 -5.45 -48.18
C GLN A 283 -8.59 -5.93 -46.97
N GLU A 284 -7.45 -6.61 -47.20
CA GLU A 284 -6.60 -7.12 -46.12
C GLU A 284 -5.98 -6.01 -45.26
N ILE A 285 -5.60 -4.87 -45.85
CA ILE A 285 -5.14 -3.72 -45.07
C ILE A 285 -6.27 -3.16 -44.20
N THR A 286 -7.49 -3.10 -44.72
CA THR A 286 -8.66 -2.65 -43.94
C THR A 286 -8.94 -3.57 -42.76
N GLU A 287 -8.83 -4.89 -42.95
CA GLU A 287 -8.95 -5.88 -41.86
C GLU A 287 -7.86 -5.67 -40.81
N LYS A 288 -6.59 -5.56 -41.23
CA LYS A 288 -5.47 -5.28 -40.33
C LYS A 288 -5.61 -3.96 -39.56
N ILE A 289 -6.19 -2.93 -40.18
CA ILE A 289 -6.50 -1.66 -39.50
C ILE A 289 -7.51 -1.91 -38.38
N ASN A 290 -8.61 -2.61 -38.67
CA ASN A 290 -9.64 -2.88 -37.67
C ASN A 290 -9.08 -3.73 -36.52
N GLU A 291 -8.39 -4.82 -36.83
CA GLU A 291 -7.74 -5.71 -35.84
C GLU A 291 -6.76 -4.94 -34.94
N ALA A 292 -5.95 -4.05 -35.52
CA ALA A 292 -4.99 -3.25 -34.76
C ALA A 292 -5.66 -2.25 -33.82
N GLY A 293 -6.74 -1.60 -34.27
CA GLY A 293 -7.52 -0.70 -33.44
C GLY A 293 -8.19 -1.43 -32.28
N GLU A 294 -8.83 -2.57 -32.55
CA GLU A 294 -9.47 -3.40 -31.53
C GLU A 294 -8.45 -3.91 -30.51
N ALA A 295 -7.31 -4.44 -30.98
CA ALA A 295 -6.22 -4.87 -30.13
C ALA A 295 -5.70 -3.75 -29.23
N ALA A 296 -5.49 -2.53 -29.77
CA ALA A 296 -5.05 -1.39 -28.98
C ALA A 296 -6.06 -1.00 -27.89
N THR A 297 -7.36 -0.97 -28.21
CA THR A 297 -8.39 -0.67 -27.22
C THR A 297 -8.48 -1.75 -26.13
N TYR A 298 -8.33 -3.02 -26.52
CA TYR A 298 -8.35 -4.16 -25.60
C TYR A 298 -7.14 -4.16 -24.66
N ASP A 299 -5.93 -3.92 -25.19
CA ASP A 299 -4.67 -3.90 -24.43
C ASP A 299 -4.68 -2.81 -23.34
N VAL A 300 -5.12 -1.60 -23.70
CA VAL A 300 -5.24 -0.47 -22.75
C VAL A 300 -6.41 -0.64 -21.78
N GLY A 301 -7.42 -1.45 -22.14
CA GLY A 301 -8.66 -1.62 -21.37
C GLY A 301 -9.66 -0.49 -21.56
N VAL A 302 -9.70 0.14 -22.74
CA VAL A 302 -10.63 1.21 -23.09
C VAL A 302 -11.83 0.62 -23.84
N ALA A 303 -12.98 0.56 -23.18
CA ALA A 303 -14.23 0.08 -23.77
C ALA A 303 -15.14 1.23 -24.24
N GLY A 304 -16.06 0.91 -25.16
CA GLY A 304 -17.16 1.80 -25.55
C GLY A 304 -16.85 2.79 -26.67
N LEU A 305 -15.74 2.64 -27.40
CA LEU A 305 -15.45 3.47 -28.57
C LEU A 305 -16.28 3.01 -29.78
N ASN A 306 -16.71 3.97 -30.61
CA ASN A 306 -17.40 3.69 -31.86
C ASN A 306 -16.48 2.93 -32.84
N SER A 307 -17.02 1.97 -33.61
CA SER A 307 -16.25 1.16 -34.56
C SER A 307 -15.48 1.99 -35.61
N GLN A 308 -16.03 3.12 -36.05
CA GLN A 308 -15.31 4.02 -36.97
C GLN A 308 -14.16 4.75 -36.29
N LEU A 309 -14.27 5.07 -34.99
CA LEU A 309 -13.17 5.65 -34.22
C LEU A 309 -12.06 4.62 -33.98
N ILE A 310 -12.43 3.37 -33.70
CA ILE A 310 -11.49 2.24 -33.61
C ILE A 310 -10.74 2.06 -34.93
N LYS A 311 -11.45 2.16 -36.06
CA LYS A 311 -10.82 2.12 -37.40
C LYS A 311 -9.84 3.27 -37.62
N LEU A 312 -10.17 4.50 -37.18
CA LEU A 312 -9.24 5.63 -37.24
C LEU A 312 -8.00 5.40 -36.38
N LEU A 313 -8.17 4.86 -35.17
CA LEU A 313 -7.06 4.49 -34.28
C LEU A 313 -6.16 3.44 -34.96
N GLY A 314 -6.75 2.42 -35.56
CA GLY A 314 -6.02 1.39 -36.30
C GLY A 314 -5.18 1.92 -37.48
N ARG A 315 -5.60 3.02 -38.12
CA ARG A 315 -4.80 3.67 -39.20
C ARG A 315 -3.45 4.14 -38.70
N LEU A 316 -3.33 4.51 -37.42
CA LEU A 316 -2.07 4.95 -36.80
C LEU A 316 -1.02 3.84 -36.81
N ARG A 317 -1.40 2.55 -36.97
CA ARG A 317 -0.47 1.43 -37.12
C ARG A 317 0.48 1.61 -38.29
N PHE A 318 0.03 2.27 -39.36
CA PHE A 318 0.86 2.49 -40.55
C PHE A 318 1.50 3.89 -40.54
N ARG A 319 1.19 4.71 -39.54
CA ARG A 319 1.76 6.05 -39.39
C ARG A 319 3.02 5.98 -38.53
N THR A 320 4.08 6.60 -39.03
CA THR A 320 5.32 6.81 -38.27
C THR A 320 5.50 8.30 -38.03
N SER A 321 5.82 8.69 -36.80
CA SER A 321 6.20 10.06 -36.44
C SER A 321 7.51 10.01 -35.67
N TYR A 322 8.47 10.87 -36.02
CA TYR A 322 9.82 10.90 -35.43
C TYR A 322 10.59 9.55 -35.41
N GLY A 323 10.19 8.58 -36.24
CA GLY A 323 10.80 7.24 -36.28
C GLY A 323 10.14 6.20 -35.37
N GLN A 324 9.00 6.54 -34.75
CA GLN A 324 8.16 5.66 -33.94
C GLN A 324 6.81 5.41 -34.60
N ASN A 325 6.30 4.19 -34.42
CA ASN A 325 4.94 3.83 -34.80
C ASN A 325 3.92 4.56 -33.90
N VAL A 326 3.00 5.33 -34.51
CA VAL A 326 2.11 6.23 -33.74
C VAL A 326 1.07 5.46 -32.94
N LEU A 327 0.57 4.32 -33.43
CA LEU A 327 -0.39 3.50 -32.65
C LEU A 327 0.28 2.94 -31.40
N LEU A 328 1.49 2.39 -31.55
CA LEU A 328 2.24 1.82 -30.45
C LEU A 328 2.60 2.89 -29.40
N HIS A 329 3.03 4.06 -29.86
CA HIS A 329 3.23 5.24 -29.03
C HIS A 329 1.94 5.62 -28.26
N SER A 330 0.79 5.67 -28.94
CA SER A 330 -0.49 6.02 -28.30
C SER A 330 -0.91 5.01 -27.22
N VAL A 331 -0.69 3.71 -27.47
CA VAL A 331 -0.92 2.64 -26.47
C VAL A 331 -0.01 2.83 -25.26
N GLU A 332 1.28 3.10 -25.47
CA GLU A 332 2.23 3.38 -24.41
C GLU A 332 1.85 4.59 -23.57
N VAL A 333 1.53 5.71 -24.22
CA VAL A 333 1.08 6.95 -23.56
C VAL A 333 -0.15 6.66 -22.71
N ALA A 334 -1.11 5.86 -23.20
CA ALA A 334 -2.28 5.48 -22.43
C ALA A 334 -1.94 4.67 -21.16
N HIS A 335 -1.03 3.70 -21.25
CA HIS A 335 -0.60 2.92 -20.09
C HIS A 335 0.15 3.77 -19.06
N LEU A 336 1.08 4.62 -19.52
CA LEU A 336 1.82 5.54 -18.65
C LEU A 336 0.87 6.54 -17.98
N ALA A 337 -0.04 7.14 -18.74
CA ALA A 337 -1.02 8.10 -18.22
C ALA A 337 -1.92 7.44 -17.16
N GLY A 338 -2.45 6.24 -17.44
CA GLY A 338 -3.27 5.49 -16.48
C GLY A 338 -2.52 5.13 -15.19
N ALA A 339 -1.25 4.72 -15.30
CA ALA A 339 -0.41 4.40 -14.15
C ALA A 339 -0.11 5.65 -13.29
N ILE A 340 0.26 6.76 -13.93
CA ILE A 340 0.56 8.03 -13.25
C ILE A 340 -0.70 8.59 -12.59
N ALA A 341 -1.84 8.58 -13.28
CA ALA A 341 -3.12 9.03 -12.72
C ALA A 341 -3.51 8.24 -11.47
N SER A 342 -3.33 6.93 -11.50
CA SER A 342 -3.62 6.06 -10.34
C SER A 342 -2.77 6.41 -9.11
N GLU A 343 -1.50 6.78 -9.30
CA GLU A 343 -0.60 7.14 -8.20
C GLU A 343 -0.80 8.58 -7.70
N LEU A 344 -1.27 9.48 -8.57
CA LEU A 344 -1.54 10.89 -8.22
C LEU A 344 -2.98 11.15 -7.74
N GLY A 345 -3.87 10.16 -7.84
CA GLY A 345 -5.28 10.29 -7.44
C GLY A 345 -6.18 10.94 -8.50
N GLY A 346 -5.76 10.95 -9.77
CA GLY A 346 -6.58 11.37 -10.91
C GLY A 346 -7.44 10.22 -11.46
N ASP A 347 -8.28 10.51 -12.45
CA ASP A 347 -9.11 9.51 -13.11
C ASP A 347 -8.30 8.70 -14.14
N ALA A 348 -7.96 7.46 -13.79
CA ALA A 348 -7.16 6.58 -14.64
C ALA A 348 -7.86 6.21 -15.96
N ASP A 349 -9.19 6.15 -16.00
CA ASP A 349 -9.92 5.78 -17.22
C ASP A 349 -9.97 6.96 -18.20
N ILE A 350 -10.16 8.18 -17.70
CA ILE A 350 -10.05 9.41 -18.51
C ILE A 350 -8.62 9.55 -19.04
N ALA A 351 -7.60 9.39 -18.18
CA ALA A 351 -6.19 9.52 -18.58
C ALA A 351 -5.79 8.48 -19.65
N LYS A 352 -6.24 7.22 -19.53
CA LYS A 352 -6.01 6.18 -20.56
C LYS A 352 -6.70 6.52 -21.88
N LYS A 353 -7.97 6.93 -21.84
CA LYS A 353 -8.72 7.30 -23.05
C LYS A 353 -8.09 8.49 -23.76
N ALA A 354 -7.73 9.53 -22.99
CA ALA A 354 -7.09 10.72 -23.53
C ALA A 354 -5.71 10.39 -24.11
N GLY A 355 -4.90 9.60 -23.39
CA GLY A 355 -3.60 9.13 -23.87
C GLY A 355 -3.67 8.26 -25.13
N LEU A 356 -4.66 7.37 -25.24
CA LEU A 356 -4.83 6.53 -26.44
C LEU A 356 -5.25 7.35 -27.66
N LEU A 357 -6.01 8.42 -27.45
CA LEU A 357 -6.61 9.23 -28.51
C LEU A 357 -5.85 10.53 -28.79
N HIS A 358 -4.74 10.80 -28.10
CA HIS A 358 -4.07 12.10 -28.19
C HIS A 358 -3.59 12.46 -29.59
N ASP A 359 -3.11 11.46 -30.31
CA ASP A 359 -2.58 11.58 -31.66
C ASP A 359 -3.57 11.13 -32.75
N ILE A 360 -4.87 10.96 -32.41
CA ILE A 360 -5.87 10.44 -33.36
C ILE A 360 -6.01 11.29 -34.63
N GLY A 361 -5.70 12.59 -34.53
CA GLY A 361 -5.68 13.48 -35.69
C GLY A 361 -4.65 13.11 -36.76
N LYS A 362 -3.53 12.47 -36.38
CA LYS A 362 -2.49 12.00 -37.31
C LYS A 362 -2.98 10.88 -38.25
N ALA A 363 -4.17 10.32 -38.02
CA ALA A 363 -4.78 9.33 -38.90
C ALA A 363 -5.31 9.94 -40.23
N VAL A 364 -5.60 11.25 -40.24
CA VAL A 364 -6.26 11.97 -41.35
C VAL A 364 -5.71 13.39 -41.59
N ASP A 365 -4.57 13.71 -40.99
CA ASP A 365 -3.87 15.02 -41.08
C ASP A 365 -3.50 15.44 -42.52
N HIS A 366 -3.35 14.48 -43.43
CA HIS A 366 -3.07 14.71 -44.85
C HIS A 366 -4.33 14.95 -45.70
N GLU A 367 -5.52 14.65 -45.16
CA GLU A 367 -6.80 14.83 -45.86
C GLU A 367 -7.54 16.10 -45.42
N ILE A 368 -7.25 16.60 -44.21
CA ILE A 368 -7.98 17.70 -43.56
C ILE A 368 -6.99 18.79 -43.15
N GLN A 369 -7.32 20.05 -43.44
CA GLN A 369 -6.54 21.20 -43.00
C GLN A 369 -6.73 21.48 -41.49
N GLY A 370 -5.62 21.64 -40.75
CA GLY A 370 -5.58 21.95 -39.32
C GLY A 370 -4.40 21.29 -38.62
N SER A 371 -4.13 21.63 -37.34
CA SER A 371 -3.19 20.85 -36.53
C SER A 371 -3.77 19.47 -36.20
N HIS A 372 -2.95 18.45 -35.94
CA HIS A 372 -3.48 17.13 -35.56
C HIS A 372 -4.28 17.20 -34.25
N VAL A 373 -3.97 18.16 -33.38
CA VAL A 373 -4.74 18.44 -32.16
C VAL A 373 -6.14 18.94 -32.50
N GLU A 374 -6.26 19.95 -33.37
CA GLU A 374 -7.56 20.49 -33.82
C GLU A 374 -8.41 19.44 -34.53
N ILE A 375 -7.78 18.66 -35.41
CA ILE A 375 -8.41 17.57 -36.14
C ILE A 375 -8.89 16.49 -35.15
N GLY A 376 -8.03 16.11 -34.20
CA GLY A 376 -8.37 15.16 -33.14
C GLY A 376 -9.58 15.61 -32.33
N LYS A 377 -9.59 16.86 -31.87
CA LYS A 377 -10.72 17.46 -31.13
C LYS A 377 -12.02 17.41 -31.92
N ARG A 378 -11.99 17.76 -33.21
CA ARG A 378 -13.16 17.68 -34.10
C ARG A 378 -13.66 16.24 -34.28
N ILE A 379 -12.74 15.29 -34.41
CA ILE A 379 -13.08 13.85 -34.52
C ILE A 379 -13.76 13.40 -33.24
N LEU A 380 -13.17 13.65 -32.07
CA LEU A 380 -13.72 13.21 -30.79
C LEU A 380 -15.10 13.81 -30.51
N LYS A 381 -15.30 15.11 -30.79
CA LYS A 381 -16.63 15.75 -30.70
C LYS A 381 -17.66 15.11 -31.63
N LYS A 382 -17.27 14.75 -32.86
CA LYS A 382 -18.17 14.09 -33.82
C LYS A 382 -18.62 12.70 -33.34
N PHE A 383 -17.77 12.01 -32.58
CA PHE A 383 -18.05 10.70 -32.02
C PHE A 383 -18.63 10.74 -30.60
N ASP A 384 -19.03 11.91 -30.10
CA ASP A 384 -19.67 12.10 -28.79
C ASP A 384 -18.82 11.55 -27.62
N ILE A 385 -17.50 11.77 -27.70
CA ILE A 385 -16.58 11.45 -26.61
C ILE A 385 -16.69 12.54 -25.54
N ASP A 386 -16.67 12.12 -24.27
CA ASP A 386 -16.74 12.98 -23.08
C ASP A 386 -15.77 14.18 -23.18
N ASP A 387 -16.28 15.38 -22.93
CA ASP A 387 -15.51 16.63 -22.98
C ASP A 387 -14.27 16.57 -22.06
N LYS A 388 -14.33 15.86 -20.92
CA LYS A 388 -13.17 15.68 -20.04
C LYS A 388 -12.00 14.97 -20.71
N VAL A 389 -12.29 13.99 -21.58
CA VAL A 389 -11.27 13.28 -22.36
C VAL A 389 -10.70 14.21 -23.42
N ILE A 390 -11.53 15.05 -24.03
CA ILE A 390 -11.12 16.03 -25.04
C ILE A 390 -10.23 17.11 -24.42
N GLU A 391 -10.57 17.63 -23.24
CA GLU A 391 -9.80 18.63 -22.49
C GLU A 391 -8.44 18.07 -22.04
N ALA A 392 -8.43 16.83 -21.52
CA ALA A 392 -7.20 16.14 -21.16
C ALA A 392 -6.30 15.90 -22.39
N MET A 393 -6.91 15.59 -23.53
CA MET A 393 -6.20 15.34 -24.77
C MET A 393 -5.62 16.62 -25.38
N GLN A 394 -6.40 17.69 -25.55
CA GLN A 394 -6.02 18.85 -26.40
C GLN A 394 -4.79 19.62 -25.92
N SER A 395 -4.39 19.45 -24.66
CA SER A 395 -3.31 20.21 -24.02
C SER A 395 -1.92 19.56 -24.16
N HIS A 396 -1.82 18.37 -24.76
CA HIS A 396 -0.57 17.59 -24.81
C HIS A 396 0.59 18.28 -25.56
N HIS A 397 0.31 19.27 -26.42
CA HIS A 397 1.32 20.08 -27.12
C HIS A 397 1.34 21.55 -26.69
N GLU A 398 0.80 21.90 -25.52
CA GLU A 398 0.79 23.28 -25.00
C GLU A 398 0.05 24.29 -25.90
N GLU A 399 -0.69 23.83 -26.92
CA GLU A 399 -1.59 24.65 -27.76
C GLU A 399 -2.80 25.16 -26.95
N TYR A 400 -3.13 24.47 -25.87
CA TYR A 400 -4.22 24.78 -24.94
C TYR A 400 -3.71 24.75 -23.49
N PRO A 401 -4.31 25.54 -22.58
CA PRO A 401 -3.95 25.52 -21.17
C PRO A 401 -4.28 24.17 -20.53
N PHE A 402 -3.47 23.77 -19.54
CA PHE A 402 -3.71 22.57 -18.74
C PHE A 402 -4.88 22.77 -17.77
N GLU A 403 -6.09 22.44 -18.21
CA GLU A 403 -7.34 22.66 -17.46
C GLU A 403 -7.58 21.59 -16.37
N THR A 404 -6.98 20.41 -16.51
CA THR A 404 -7.21 19.25 -15.62
C THR A 404 -5.91 18.57 -15.21
N LEU A 405 -5.93 17.80 -14.13
CA LEU A 405 -4.78 16.98 -13.72
C LEU A 405 -4.42 15.97 -14.82
N GLU A 406 -5.43 15.39 -15.46
CA GLU A 406 -5.29 14.44 -16.57
C GLU A 406 -4.58 15.08 -17.77
N SER A 407 -4.80 16.37 -18.04
CA SER A 407 -4.12 17.08 -19.13
C SER A 407 -2.60 17.16 -18.93
N ILE A 408 -2.16 17.39 -17.70
CA ILE A 408 -0.74 17.40 -17.32
C ILE A 408 -0.18 15.97 -17.41
N ILE A 409 -0.95 14.97 -16.95
CA ILE A 409 -0.53 13.57 -16.97
C ILE A 409 -0.33 13.06 -18.41
N VAL A 410 -1.25 13.38 -19.34
CA VAL A 410 -1.13 12.99 -20.74
C VAL A 410 0.10 13.62 -21.38
N GLN A 411 0.38 14.91 -21.12
CA GLN A 411 1.58 15.58 -21.60
C GLN A 411 2.87 14.95 -21.05
N VAL A 412 2.89 14.63 -19.75
CA VAL A 412 4.03 13.93 -19.13
C VAL A 412 4.22 12.54 -19.74
N ALA A 413 3.13 11.80 -19.96
CA ALA A 413 3.17 10.46 -20.57
C ALA A 413 3.66 10.50 -22.03
N ASP A 414 3.20 11.47 -22.82
CA ASP A 414 3.68 11.73 -24.19
C ASP A 414 5.19 12.02 -24.21
N ALA A 415 5.63 12.97 -23.37
CA ALA A 415 7.04 13.32 -23.24
C ALA A 415 7.90 12.10 -22.82
N LEU A 416 7.42 11.27 -21.89
CA LEU A 416 8.12 10.06 -21.44
C LEU A 416 8.21 8.98 -22.51
N SER A 417 7.19 8.84 -23.37
CA SER A 417 7.23 7.93 -24.51
C SER A 417 8.21 8.45 -25.60
N GLY A 418 8.18 9.76 -25.88
CA GLY A 418 9.01 10.38 -26.90
C GLY A 418 10.47 10.61 -26.53
N ALA A 419 10.82 10.71 -25.24
CA ALA A 419 12.19 11.02 -24.78
C ALA A 419 13.08 9.78 -24.57
N ARG A 420 12.62 8.57 -24.88
CA ARG A 420 13.42 7.34 -24.67
C ARG A 420 14.63 7.29 -25.60
N PRO A 421 15.81 6.84 -25.12
CA PRO A 421 16.96 6.59 -25.98
C PRO A 421 16.57 5.64 -27.13
N GLY A 422 16.68 6.12 -28.37
CA GLY A 422 16.26 5.39 -29.59
C GLY A 422 14.89 5.77 -30.17
N ALA A 423 14.09 6.58 -29.47
CA ALA A 423 12.77 7.08 -29.91
C ALA A 423 12.86 8.23 -30.93
N ARG A 424 13.87 9.09 -30.81
CA ARG A 424 14.09 10.24 -31.70
C ARG A 424 15.42 10.11 -32.43
N LYS A 425 15.38 10.25 -33.76
CA LYS A 425 16.57 10.39 -34.62
C LYS A 425 17.31 11.73 -34.42
N ASP A 426 16.84 12.60 -33.53
CA ASP A 426 17.49 13.86 -33.16
C ASP A 426 18.94 13.68 -32.70
N THR A 427 19.33 12.46 -32.30
CA THR A 427 20.71 12.14 -31.94
C THR A 427 21.66 12.10 -33.13
N LEU A 428 21.25 11.67 -34.33
CA LEU A 428 22.19 11.55 -35.46
C LEU A 428 22.56 12.91 -36.05
N GLU A 429 21.59 13.80 -36.27
CA GLU A 429 21.85 15.12 -36.83
C GLU A 429 22.64 16.00 -35.87
N ALA A 430 22.27 16.03 -34.59
CA ALA A 430 23.03 16.74 -33.56
C ALA A 430 24.44 16.15 -33.38
N TYR A 431 24.57 14.82 -33.47
CA TYR A 431 25.86 14.13 -33.42
C TYR A 431 26.73 14.44 -34.65
N LEU A 432 26.17 14.42 -35.86
CA LEU A 432 26.88 14.78 -37.08
C LEU A 432 27.30 16.26 -37.06
N LYS A 433 26.41 17.15 -36.59
CA LYS A 433 26.71 18.56 -36.40
C LYS A 433 27.86 18.75 -35.39
N ARG A 434 27.85 18.01 -34.29
CA ARG A 434 28.90 18.02 -33.26
C ARG A 434 30.24 17.50 -33.77
N LEU A 435 30.24 16.41 -34.55
CA LEU A 435 31.47 15.91 -35.20
C LEU A 435 32.02 16.94 -36.18
N LYS A 436 31.15 17.58 -36.95
CA LYS A 436 31.52 18.64 -37.89
C LYS A 436 32.06 19.88 -37.18
N GLU A 437 31.50 20.25 -36.03
CA GLU A 437 32.02 21.34 -35.19
C GLU A 437 33.43 21.02 -34.65
N LEU A 438 33.67 19.79 -34.18
CA LEU A 438 35.01 19.33 -33.77
C LEU A 438 36.03 19.42 -34.91
N GLU A 439 35.65 18.97 -36.10
CA GLU A 439 36.49 19.05 -37.30
C GLU A 439 36.75 20.50 -37.71
N ASN A 440 35.74 21.37 -37.65
CA ASN A 440 35.87 22.78 -38.00
C ASN A 440 36.80 23.54 -37.06
N ILE A 441 36.76 23.27 -35.75
CA ILE A 441 37.69 23.87 -34.79
C ILE A 441 39.11 23.51 -35.16
N ALA A 442 39.41 22.23 -35.39
CA ALA A 442 40.76 21.81 -35.78
C ALA A 442 41.18 22.36 -37.16
N ASN A 443 40.29 22.39 -38.15
CA ASN A 443 40.58 22.94 -39.48
C ASN A 443 40.78 24.47 -39.48
N SER A 444 40.38 25.18 -38.43
CA SER A 444 40.57 26.64 -38.32
C SER A 444 42.02 27.05 -38.02
N PHE A 445 42.85 26.11 -37.56
CA PHE A 445 44.24 26.38 -37.20
C PHE A 445 45.15 26.40 -38.43
N ASN A 446 46.06 27.38 -38.46
CA ASN A 446 47.00 27.54 -39.57
C ASN A 446 48.00 26.38 -39.63
N GLY A 447 48.17 25.79 -40.82
CA GLY A 447 49.05 24.64 -41.04
C GLY A 447 48.35 23.27 -40.96
N VAL A 448 47.07 23.22 -40.59
CA VAL A 448 46.22 22.03 -40.70
C VAL A 448 45.76 21.86 -42.15
N GLU A 449 45.98 20.67 -42.71
CA GLU A 449 45.49 20.29 -44.04
C GLU A 449 44.07 19.73 -43.95
N LYS A 450 43.84 18.76 -43.04
CA LYS A 450 42.53 18.13 -42.80
C LYS A 450 42.45 17.58 -41.38
N ALA A 451 41.28 17.68 -40.75
CA ALA A 451 40.97 17.03 -39.49
C ALA A 451 39.78 16.07 -39.63
N TYR A 452 39.84 14.95 -38.91
CA TYR A 452 38.77 13.95 -38.85
C TYR A 452 38.45 13.59 -37.40
N ALA A 453 37.18 13.66 -37.03
CA ALA A 453 36.69 13.17 -35.75
C ALA A 453 36.31 11.69 -35.85
N ILE A 454 37.00 10.83 -35.10
CA ILE A 454 36.90 9.36 -35.13
C ILE A 454 36.45 8.86 -33.74
N GLN A 455 36.10 7.58 -33.62
CA GLN A 455 35.68 6.94 -32.37
C GLN A 455 34.52 7.68 -31.68
N ALA A 456 33.51 8.02 -32.45
CA ALA A 456 32.36 8.77 -31.97
C ALA A 456 32.70 10.11 -31.30
N GLY A 457 33.71 10.82 -31.82
CA GLY A 457 34.12 12.13 -31.35
C GLY A 457 35.05 12.09 -30.14
N ARG A 458 35.55 10.92 -29.76
CA ARG A 458 36.53 10.73 -28.66
C ARG A 458 37.99 10.80 -29.12
N GLU A 459 38.23 10.77 -30.43
CA GLU A 459 39.55 10.97 -31.01
C GLU A 459 39.44 11.93 -32.19
N ILE A 460 40.33 12.92 -32.27
CA ILE A 460 40.46 13.78 -33.46
C ILE A 460 41.86 13.59 -34.05
N ARG A 461 41.91 13.28 -35.36
CA ARG A 461 43.16 13.13 -36.11
C ARG A 461 43.34 14.30 -37.05
N ILE A 462 44.47 14.97 -36.90
CA ILE A 462 44.75 16.25 -37.54
C ILE A 462 45.98 16.07 -38.42
N PHE A 463 45.78 16.14 -39.72
CA PHE A 463 46.84 16.08 -40.71
C PHE A 463 47.36 17.49 -40.96
N VAL A 464 48.67 17.68 -40.83
CA VAL A 464 49.32 18.98 -41.02
C VAL A 464 50.24 18.96 -42.23
N HIS A 465 50.45 20.14 -42.82
CA HIS A 465 51.41 20.29 -43.90
C HIS A 465 52.85 20.19 -43.35
N PRO A 466 53.63 19.16 -43.75
CA PRO A 466 54.95 18.90 -43.19
C PRO A 466 55.97 20.02 -43.49
N ASP A 467 55.74 20.81 -44.54
CA ASP A 467 56.58 21.94 -44.96
C ASP A 467 56.34 23.22 -44.13
N LYS A 468 55.23 23.30 -43.40
CA LYS A 468 54.83 24.50 -42.64
C LYS A 468 54.89 24.30 -41.13
N ILE A 469 54.77 23.06 -40.67
CA ILE A 469 54.73 22.70 -39.25
C ILE A 469 55.90 21.76 -38.95
N ASP A 470 56.80 22.17 -38.06
CA ASP A 470 57.86 21.31 -37.53
C ASP A 470 57.35 20.45 -36.35
N ASP A 471 58.19 19.54 -35.85
CA ASP A 471 57.77 18.58 -34.82
C ASP A 471 57.39 19.26 -33.50
N MET A 472 58.04 20.38 -33.17
CA MET A 472 57.74 21.16 -31.96
C MET A 472 56.43 21.94 -32.10
N ALA A 473 56.20 22.53 -33.27
CA ALA A 473 54.95 23.20 -33.63
C ALA A 473 53.79 22.22 -33.69
N ALA A 474 54.00 20.97 -34.14
CA ALA A 474 52.97 19.93 -34.13
C ALA A 474 52.52 19.58 -32.71
N TYR A 475 53.45 19.47 -31.75
CA TYR A 475 53.12 19.23 -30.35
C TYR A 475 52.35 20.41 -29.73
N LYS A 476 52.78 21.64 -30.03
CA LYS A 476 52.10 22.85 -29.57
C LYS A 476 50.68 22.95 -30.16
N LEU A 477 50.54 22.68 -31.44
CA LEU A 477 49.26 22.67 -32.15
C LEU A 477 48.28 21.64 -31.55
N ALA A 478 48.76 20.45 -31.21
CA ALA A 478 47.94 19.43 -30.55
C ALA A 478 47.38 19.93 -29.22
N LYS A 479 48.19 20.66 -28.44
CA LYS A 479 47.79 21.23 -27.16
C LYS A 479 46.82 22.40 -27.33
N ASP A 480 47.12 23.33 -28.23
CA ASP A 480 46.29 24.52 -28.48
C ASP A 480 44.89 24.10 -28.98
N ILE A 481 44.79 23.07 -29.83
CA ILE A 481 43.52 22.52 -30.31
C ILE A 481 42.76 21.80 -29.19
N ALA A 482 43.45 21.03 -28.34
CA ALA A 482 42.82 20.39 -27.18
C ALA A 482 42.21 21.42 -26.21
N ASP A 483 42.94 22.50 -25.94
CA ASP A 483 42.49 23.60 -25.07
C ASP A 483 41.29 24.34 -25.68
N GLN A 484 41.30 24.63 -26.98
CA GLN A 484 40.18 25.29 -27.66
C GLN A 484 38.93 24.41 -27.71
N ILE A 485 39.07 23.10 -27.98
CA ILE A 485 37.96 22.15 -27.91
C ILE A 485 37.36 22.12 -26.50
N HIS A 486 38.19 22.15 -25.45
CA HIS A 486 37.70 22.15 -24.07
C HIS A 486 36.93 23.43 -23.71
N GLN A 487 37.32 24.58 -24.26
CA GLN A 487 36.67 25.87 -24.00
C GLN A 487 35.37 26.06 -24.79
N GLU A 488 35.36 25.70 -26.07
CA GLU A 488 34.22 25.95 -26.97
C GLU A 488 33.17 24.84 -26.94
N LEU A 489 33.58 23.59 -26.69
CA LEU A 489 32.68 22.44 -26.66
C LEU A 489 32.65 21.81 -25.26
N ARG A 490 31.50 21.91 -24.59
CA ARG A 490 31.25 21.16 -23.34
C ARG A 490 31.12 19.67 -23.66
N TYR A 491 32.24 18.95 -23.65
CA TYR A 491 32.27 17.51 -23.91
C TYR A 491 32.38 16.71 -22.61
N PRO A 492 31.47 15.75 -22.34
CA PRO A 492 31.61 14.84 -21.22
C PRO A 492 32.66 13.76 -21.54
N GLY A 493 33.82 13.83 -20.87
CA GLY A 493 34.92 12.88 -20.99
C GLY A 493 36.14 13.42 -21.74
N GLU A 494 37.17 12.60 -21.86
CA GLU A 494 38.44 12.98 -22.51
C GLU A 494 38.35 12.78 -24.03
N ILE A 495 38.87 13.77 -24.77
CA ILE A 495 39.05 13.70 -26.23
C ILE A 495 40.55 13.58 -26.51
N LYS A 496 40.94 12.55 -27.25
CA LYS A 496 42.32 12.35 -27.68
C LYS A 496 42.61 13.16 -28.95
N VAL A 497 43.52 14.14 -28.87
CA VAL A 497 43.99 14.93 -30.02
C VAL A 497 45.29 14.33 -30.55
N SER A 498 45.27 13.87 -31.81
CA SER A 498 46.43 13.30 -32.49
C SER A 498 46.80 14.15 -33.71
N VAL A 499 47.96 14.81 -33.68
CA VAL A 499 48.51 15.51 -34.84
C VAL A 499 49.45 14.57 -35.59
N ILE A 500 49.24 14.44 -36.90
CA ILE A 500 49.95 13.54 -37.79
C ILE A 500 50.66 14.38 -38.85
N ARG A 501 51.99 14.37 -38.79
CA ARG A 501 52.87 14.94 -39.82
C ARG A 501 53.44 13.79 -40.64
N GLU A 502 53.07 13.70 -41.92
CA GLU A 502 53.49 12.61 -42.80
C GLU A 502 54.06 13.18 -44.10
N THR A 503 55.27 12.78 -44.46
CA THR A 503 55.87 13.07 -45.77
C THR A 503 55.85 11.80 -46.60
N ARG A 504 55.18 11.83 -47.76
CA ARG A 504 55.12 10.69 -48.69
C ARG A 504 56.01 10.94 -49.89
N ALA A 505 57.05 10.11 -50.04
CA ALA A 505 57.84 10.03 -51.26
C ALA A 505 57.45 8.76 -52.02
N VAL A 506 57.10 8.89 -53.29
CA VAL A 506 56.71 7.77 -54.15
C VAL A 506 57.63 7.77 -55.36
N GLU A 507 58.36 6.67 -55.56
CA GLU A 507 59.25 6.49 -56.69
C GLU A 507 58.91 5.18 -57.40
N TYR A 508 58.90 5.22 -58.73
CA TYR A 508 58.56 4.08 -59.55
C TYR A 508 59.84 3.57 -60.20
N ALA A 509 60.28 2.38 -59.81
CA ALA A 509 61.34 1.68 -60.52
C ALA A 509 60.82 1.29 -61.92
N ARG A 510 61.55 1.68 -62.96
CA ARG A 510 61.35 1.19 -64.32
C ARG A 510 62.45 0.22 -64.71
#